data_AF-X0VY00-F1
#
_entry.id   AF-X0VY00-F1
#
_cell.length_a   1.000
_cell.length_b   1.000
_cell.length_c   1.000
_cell.angle_alpha   90.00
_cell.angle_beta   90.00
_cell.angle_gamma   90.00
#
_symmetry.space_group_name_H-M   'P 1'
#
loop_
_entity.id
_entity.type
_entity.pdbx_description
1 polymer ?
#
loop_
_entity_poly.entity_id
_entity_poly.type
_entity_poly.pdbx_seq_one_letter_code
_entity_poly.pdbx_strand_id
1 'polypeptide(L)'
;ELLPAFTWKTRIAQIKTVPAGEYIGYGCTYKTSHKTRLAIIPVGYYDGYDRGISGGYVLIHGKRAAIRGRICMNIIMVEVTDIPEAKNDDEVVLIGRSGDEFISAEQFAQWAGTINYEVTTRVNDRIPRIMVE
;
A
#
# COMPACT_ATOMS: atom_id res chain seq x y z
N GLU A 1 -13.98 14.08 -20.99
CA GLU A 1 -13.10 13.74 -19.84
C GLU A 1 -12.81 12.25 -19.86
N LEU A 2 -11.66 11.84 -19.35
CA LEU A 2 -11.28 10.41 -19.25
C LEU A 2 -11.40 9.97 -17.79
N LEU A 3 -11.94 8.77 -17.56
CA LEU A 3 -12.01 8.14 -16.25
C LEU A 3 -11.00 7.01 -16.15
N PRO A 4 -10.25 6.88 -15.04
CA PRO A 4 -9.34 5.77 -14.83
C PRO A 4 -10.09 4.43 -14.80
N ALA A 5 -9.71 3.49 -15.68
CA ALA A 5 -10.30 2.15 -15.76
C ALA A 5 -9.59 1.10 -14.88
N PHE A 6 -8.47 1.48 -14.26
CA PHE A 6 -7.61 0.57 -13.51
C PHE A 6 -7.77 0.79 -12.00
N THR A 7 -7.93 -0.31 -11.26
CA THR A 7 -7.92 -0.32 -9.80
C THR A 7 -7.12 -1.53 -9.34
N TRP A 8 -6.22 -1.31 -8.39
CA TRP A 8 -5.38 -2.35 -7.81
C TRP A 8 -5.66 -2.48 -6.33
N LYS A 9 -6.10 -3.67 -5.93
CA LYS A 9 -6.51 -3.99 -4.58
C LYS A 9 -5.83 -5.25 -4.08
N THR A 10 -5.77 -5.35 -2.77
CA THR A 10 -5.36 -6.54 -2.03
C THR A 10 -6.11 -6.54 -0.70
N ARG A 11 -5.63 -7.28 0.30
CA ARG A 11 -6.22 -7.34 1.63
C ARG A 11 -5.17 -7.29 2.72
N ILE A 12 -5.60 -7.00 3.95
CA ILE A 12 -4.74 -7.14 5.12
C ILE A 12 -4.49 -8.63 5.38
N ALA A 13 -3.24 -9.07 5.31
CA ALA A 13 -2.90 -10.46 5.63
C ALA A 13 -2.83 -10.69 7.15
N GLN A 14 -2.31 -9.71 7.89
CA GLN A 14 -2.16 -9.80 9.34
C GLN A 14 -2.06 -8.41 9.96
N ILE A 15 -2.61 -8.24 11.16
CA ILE A 15 -2.34 -7.08 12.01
C ILE A 15 -1.53 -7.49 13.22
N LYS A 16 -0.52 -6.69 13.54
CA LYS A 16 0.27 -6.79 14.79
C LYS A 16 0.39 -5.44 15.46
N THR A 17 0.57 -5.45 16.77
CA THR A 17 0.86 -4.23 17.54
C THR A 17 2.30 -4.29 18.02
N VAL A 18 3.02 -3.19 17.85
CA VAL A 18 4.43 -3.05 18.27
C VAL A 18 4.56 -1.87 19.23
N PRO A 19 5.49 -1.92 20.19
CA PRO A 19 5.76 -0.79 21.08
C PRO A 19 6.43 0.37 20.33
N ALA A 20 6.55 1.51 21.02
CA ALA A 20 7.41 2.61 20.56
C ALA A 20 8.88 2.16 20.55
N GLY A 21 9.65 2.66 19.58
CA GLY A 21 11.07 2.37 19.43
C GLY A 21 11.41 1.14 18.60
N GLU A 22 10.43 0.42 18.08
CA GLU A 22 10.60 -0.77 17.24
C GLU A 22 10.99 -0.38 15.80
N TYR A 23 11.92 -1.11 15.19
CA TYR A 23 12.32 -0.89 13.80
C TYR A 23 11.49 -1.73 12.83
N ILE A 24 11.05 -1.11 11.73
CA ILE A 24 10.17 -1.74 10.75
C ILE A 24 10.89 -1.98 9.42
N GLY A 25 10.87 -3.24 8.98
CA GLY A 25 11.37 -3.68 7.67
C GLY A 25 12.90 -3.69 7.54
N TYR A 26 13.38 -3.96 6.33
CA TYR A 26 14.80 -4.14 6.07
C TYR A 26 15.62 -2.86 6.23
N GLY A 27 16.76 -3.00 6.90
CA GLY A 27 17.72 -1.93 7.15
C GLY A 27 17.20 -0.81 8.03
N CYS A 28 16.18 -1.10 8.85
CA CYS A 28 15.76 -0.27 9.99
C CYS A 28 15.48 1.20 9.62
N THR A 29 14.90 1.42 8.43
CA THR A 29 14.66 2.77 7.87
C THR A 29 13.54 3.54 8.54
N TYR A 30 12.68 2.85 9.31
CA TYR A 30 11.63 3.47 10.10
C TYR A 30 11.66 2.92 11.52
N LYS A 31 11.57 3.82 12.50
CA LYS A 31 11.46 3.51 13.92
C LYS A 31 10.15 4.07 14.45
N THR A 32 9.36 3.27 15.14
CA THR A 32 8.07 3.72 15.70
C THR A 32 8.30 4.78 16.79
N SER A 33 7.47 5.82 16.80
CA SER A 33 7.51 6.88 17.83
C SER A 33 6.52 6.63 18.97
N HIS A 34 5.57 5.71 18.78
CA HIS A 34 4.49 5.40 19.70
C HIS A 34 4.09 3.93 19.57
N LYS A 35 3.14 3.47 20.39
CA LYS A 35 2.54 2.13 20.22
C LYS A 35 1.79 2.10 18.90
N THR A 36 2.27 1.31 17.94
CA THR A 36 1.83 1.34 16.55
C THR A 36 1.11 0.04 16.19
N ARG A 37 -0.05 0.14 15.53
CA ARG A 37 -0.71 -1.01 14.88
C ARG A 37 -0.22 -1.09 13.43
N LEU A 38 0.36 -2.21 13.05
CA LEU A 38 0.87 -2.47 11.70
C LEU A 38 0.05 -3.56 11.01
N ALA A 39 -0.49 -3.22 9.85
CA ALA A 39 -1.02 -4.16 8.89
C ALA A 39 0.10 -4.63 7.96
N ILE A 40 0.19 -5.95 7.77
CA ILE A 40 1.04 -6.60 6.77
C ILE A 40 0.18 -6.82 5.54
N ILE A 41 0.60 -6.24 4.41
CA ILE A 41 -0.11 -6.31 3.15
C ILE A 41 0.69 -7.22 2.20
N PRO A 42 0.08 -8.26 1.59
CA PRO A 42 0.76 -9.23 0.75
C PRO A 42 0.93 -8.69 -0.68
N VAL A 43 1.72 -7.63 -0.79
CA VAL A 43 2.16 -7.04 -2.06
C VAL A 43 3.57 -6.48 -1.87
N GLY A 44 4.43 -6.61 -2.86
CA GLY A 44 5.76 -6.03 -2.83
C GLY A 44 6.33 -5.73 -4.22
N TYR A 45 7.63 -5.49 -4.29
CA TYR A 45 8.26 -5.11 -5.55
C TYR A 45 8.27 -6.22 -6.61
N TYR A 46 8.10 -7.48 -6.22
CA TYR A 46 7.88 -8.58 -7.17
C TYR A 46 6.55 -8.46 -7.91
N ASP A 47 5.53 -7.91 -7.24
CA ASP A 47 4.18 -7.73 -7.75
C ASP A 47 4.07 -6.45 -8.62
N GLY A 48 5.13 -5.63 -8.64
CA GLY A 48 5.21 -4.37 -9.35
C GLY A 48 5.10 -3.13 -8.45
N TYR A 49 5.00 -3.33 -7.12
CA TYR A 49 4.93 -2.23 -6.16
C TYR A 49 6.33 -1.62 -5.94
N ASP A 50 6.62 -0.50 -6.61
CA ASP A 50 7.99 -0.02 -6.81
C ASP A 50 8.78 0.18 -5.49
N ARG A 51 9.96 -0.46 -5.38
CA ARG A 51 10.79 -0.43 -4.17
C ARG A 51 11.38 0.95 -3.87
N GLY A 52 11.48 1.83 -4.86
CA GLY A 52 11.98 3.20 -4.76
C GLY A 52 11.02 4.14 -4.05
N ILE A 53 9.75 3.75 -3.88
CA ILE A 53 8.77 4.50 -3.10
C ILE A 53 9.27 4.66 -1.66
N SER A 54 9.64 5.90 -1.33
CA SER A 54 10.15 6.32 -0.03
C SER A 54 9.15 7.24 0.65
N GLY A 55 8.05 6.63 1.12
CA GLY A 55 6.87 7.36 1.60
C GLY A 55 5.71 7.23 0.62
N GLY A 56 4.49 7.23 1.15
CA GLY A 56 3.28 6.88 0.43
C GLY A 56 2.26 6.25 1.38
N TYR A 57 1.09 5.95 0.86
CA TYR A 57 0.02 5.34 1.64
C TYR A 57 -0.83 4.43 0.76
N VAL A 58 -1.58 3.56 1.43
CA VAL A 58 -2.68 2.79 0.84
C VAL A 58 -3.99 3.31 1.43
N LEU A 59 -5.14 2.91 0.86
CA LEU A 59 -6.43 3.25 1.44
C LEU A 59 -7.08 2.03 2.09
N ILE A 60 -7.60 2.21 3.30
CA ILE A 60 -8.30 1.18 4.08
C ILE A 60 -9.47 1.89 4.76
N HIS A 61 -10.70 1.40 4.58
CA HIS A 61 -11.94 2.02 5.11
C HIS A 61 -12.06 3.53 4.81
N GLY A 62 -11.69 3.94 3.59
CA GLY A 62 -11.74 5.36 3.17
C GLY A 62 -10.70 6.26 3.83
N LYS A 63 -9.71 5.70 4.54
CA LYS A 63 -8.64 6.45 5.22
C LYS A 63 -7.29 6.09 4.64
N ARG A 64 -6.38 7.07 4.65
CA ARG A 64 -4.97 6.90 4.25
C ARG A 64 -4.21 6.18 5.35
N ALA A 65 -3.52 5.11 5.00
CA ALA A 65 -2.69 4.33 5.91
C ALA A 65 -1.24 4.34 5.39
N ALA A 66 -0.33 4.94 6.17
CA ALA A 66 1.04 5.22 5.72
C ALA A 66 1.90 3.96 5.64
N ILE A 67 2.72 3.84 4.59
CA ILE A 67 3.70 2.76 4.45
C ILE A 67 4.88 3.04 5.38
N ARG A 68 5.29 2.04 6.15
CA ARG A 68 6.38 2.11 7.13
C ARG A 68 7.51 1.16 6.79
N GLY A 69 8.72 1.70 6.75
CA GLY A 69 9.92 0.96 6.38
C GLY A 69 10.02 0.73 4.87
N ARG A 70 10.92 -0.17 4.47
CA ARG A 70 11.12 -0.51 3.05
C ARG A 70 10.06 -1.48 2.54
N ILE A 71 9.72 -1.32 1.27
CA ILE A 71 8.96 -2.30 0.51
C ILE A 71 9.80 -3.57 0.34
N CYS A 72 9.26 -4.70 0.78
CA CYS A 72 9.88 -6.01 0.65
C CYS A 72 9.46 -6.67 -0.67
N MET A 73 9.97 -7.88 -0.94
CA MET A 73 9.69 -8.59 -2.19
C MET A 73 8.20 -8.84 -2.39
N ASN A 74 7.50 -9.29 -1.34
CA ASN A 74 6.12 -9.74 -1.40
C ASN A 74 5.22 -9.12 -0.32
N ILE A 75 5.77 -8.24 0.52
CA ILE A 75 5.01 -7.58 1.58
C ILE A 75 5.39 -6.11 1.74
N ILE A 76 4.43 -5.31 2.20
CA ILE A 76 4.63 -3.98 2.75
C ILE A 76 4.03 -3.91 4.14
N MET A 77 4.57 -3.03 4.98
CA MET A 77 4.02 -2.72 6.30
C MET A 77 3.34 -1.38 6.25
N VAL A 78 2.11 -1.34 6.75
CA VAL A 78 1.24 -0.16 6.73
C VAL A 78 0.78 0.14 8.14
N GLU A 79 0.89 1.38 8.57
CA GLU A 79 0.40 1.82 9.87
C GLU A 79 -1.11 2.09 9.84
N VAL A 80 -1.83 1.40 10.73
CA VAL A 80 -3.29 1.45 10.90
C VAL A 80 -3.67 1.83 12.32
N THR A 81 -2.80 2.56 13.02
CA THR A 81 -3.05 3.05 14.39
C THR A 81 -4.32 3.93 14.42
N ASP A 82 -4.47 4.81 13.41
CA ASP A 82 -5.61 5.74 13.28
C ASP A 82 -6.84 5.14 12.57
N ILE A 83 -6.81 3.82 12.32
CA ILE A 83 -7.91 3.04 11.72
C ILE A 83 -8.23 1.88 12.66
N PRO A 84 -8.83 2.14 13.84
CA PRO A 84 -9.05 1.13 14.87
C PRO A 84 -9.90 -0.05 14.40
N GLU A 85 -10.81 0.18 13.46
CA GLU A 85 -11.69 -0.81 12.84
C GLU A 85 -10.98 -1.77 11.86
N ALA A 86 -9.75 -1.46 11.43
CA ALA A 86 -9.00 -2.33 10.52
C ALA A 86 -8.74 -3.71 11.15
N LYS A 87 -9.01 -4.77 10.38
CA LYS A 87 -8.85 -6.19 10.74
C LYS A 87 -8.29 -7.00 9.57
N ASN A 88 -7.89 -8.24 9.83
CA ASN A 88 -7.46 -9.17 8.78
C ASN A 88 -8.55 -9.34 7.71
N ASP A 89 -8.12 -9.57 6.48
CA ASP A 89 -8.93 -9.71 5.27
C ASP A 89 -9.67 -8.45 4.81
N ASP A 90 -9.55 -7.31 5.51
CA ASP A 90 -10.09 -6.05 5.01
C ASP A 90 -9.44 -5.65 3.68
N GLU A 91 -10.24 -5.07 2.78
CA GLU A 91 -9.78 -4.56 1.49
C GLU A 91 -8.76 -3.43 1.68
N VAL A 92 -7.70 -3.49 0.88
CA VAL A 92 -6.66 -2.47 0.79
C VAL A 92 -6.58 -1.99 -0.64
N VAL A 93 -6.80 -0.70 -0.87
CA VAL A 93 -6.68 -0.09 -2.20
C VAL A 93 -5.28 0.49 -2.35
N LEU A 94 -4.54 -0.03 -3.32
CA LEU A 94 -3.18 0.40 -3.67
C LEU A 94 -3.20 1.52 -4.71
N ILE A 95 -4.09 1.40 -5.71
CA ILE A 95 -4.43 2.39 -6.73
C ILE A 95 -5.94 2.29 -6.95
N GLY A 96 -6.65 3.41 -6.96
CA GLY A 96 -8.11 3.45 -7.07
C GLY A 96 -8.77 4.23 -5.94
N ARG A 97 -10.08 4.04 -5.77
CA ARG A 97 -10.92 4.78 -4.81
C ARG A 97 -11.26 3.94 -3.57
N SER A 98 -11.27 4.58 -2.40
CA SER A 98 -11.88 4.06 -1.17
C SER A 98 -12.56 5.23 -0.45
N GLY A 99 -13.88 5.19 -0.27
CA GLY A 99 -14.64 6.36 0.18
C GLY A 99 -14.41 7.57 -0.73
N ASP A 100 -14.14 8.73 -0.12
CA ASP A 100 -13.82 9.97 -0.84
C ASP A 100 -12.35 10.06 -1.28
N GLU A 101 -11.49 9.18 -0.76
CA GLU A 101 -10.06 9.15 -1.07
C GLU A 101 -9.78 8.40 -2.38
N PHE A 102 -8.76 8.86 -3.10
CA PHE A 102 -8.35 8.30 -4.38
C PHE A 102 -6.84 8.35 -4.58
N ILE A 103 -6.25 7.22 -4.95
CA ILE A 103 -4.84 7.14 -5.39
C ILE A 103 -4.85 6.90 -6.90
N SER A 104 -4.40 7.88 -7.67
CA SER A 104 -4.27 7.73 -9.13
C SER A 104 -2.96 7.04 -9.51
N ALA A 105 -2.86 6.54 -10.75
CA ALA A 105 -1.60 5.99 -11.27
C ALA A 105 -0.51 7.08 -11.37
N GLU A 106 -0.89 8.33 -11.63
CA GLU A 106 0.00 9.49 -11.63
C GLU A 106 0.54 9.79 -10.23
N GLN A 107 -0.32 9.74 -9.20
CA GLN A 107 0.11 9.93 -7.82
C GLN A 107 1.09 8.85 -7.38
N PHE A 108 0.81 7.60 -7.74
CA PHE A 108 1.72 6.48 -7.48
C PHE A 108 3.05 6.67 -8.21
N ALA A 109 3.01 7.10 -9.47
CA ALA A 109 4.19 7.36 -10.28
C ALA A 109 5.08 8.46 -9.70
N GLN A 110 4.47 9.51 -9.13
CA GLN A 110 5.21 10.56 -8.42
C GLN A 110 5.98 10.00 -7.22
N TRP A 111 5.39 9.10 -6.43
CA TRP A 111 6.10 8.46 -5.32
C TRP A 111 7.25 7.57 -5.79
N ALA A 112 7.07 6.90 -6.93
CA ALA A 112 8.06 6.02 -7.53
C ALA A 112 9.12 6.78 -8.37
N GLY A 113 8.94 8.08 -8.63
CA GLY A 113 9.86 8.85 -9.48
C GLY A 113 9.78 8.48 -10.97
N THR A 114 8.60 8.12 -11.45
CA THR A 114 8.35 7.69 -12.85
C THR A 114 7.05 8.28 -13.41
N ILE A 115 6.50 7.69 -14.48
CA ILE A 115 5.23 8.04 -15.14
C ILE A 115 4.18 6.93 -14.95
N ASN A 116 2.90 7.30 -15.08
CA ASN A 116 1.75 6.40 -14.93
C ASN A 116 1.77 5.18 -15.87
N TYR A 117 2.34 5.30 -17.07
CA TYR A 117 2.53 4.18 -17.99
C TYR A 117 3.42 3.08 -17.40
N GLU A 118 4.53 3.43 -16.74
CA GLU A 118 5.39 2.44 -16.09
C GLU A 118 4.70 1.78 -14.89
N VAL A 119 3.92 2.55 -14.13
CA VAL A 119 3.17 2.00 -12.99
C VAL A 119 2.19 0.92 -13.43
N THR A 120 1.35 1.23 -14.42
CA THR A 120 0.29 0.32 -14.88
C THR A 120 0.84 -0.92 -15.60
N THR A 121 1.96 -0.78 -16.31
CA THR A 121 2.59 -1.90 -17.05
C THR A 121 3.48 -2.78 -16.17
N ARG A 122 3.97 -2.29 -15.03
CA ARG A 122 4.83 -3.05 -14.10
C ARG A 122 4.06 -4.04 -13.23
N VAL A 123 2.73 -3.92 -13.16
CA VAL A 123 1.87 -4.85 -12.40
C VAL A 123 2.04 -6.27 -12.95
N ASN A 124 2.55 -7.17 -12.10
CA ASN A 124 2.98 -8.50 -12.48
C ASN A 124 1.88 -9.30 -13.23
N ASP A 125 2.24 -10.03 -14.28
CA ASP A 125 1.32 -10.80 -15.12
C ASP A 125 0.60 -11.94 -14.36
N ARG A 126 1.14 -12.39 -13.23
CA ARG A 126 0.52 -13.40 -12.36
C ARG A 126 -0.65 -12.87 -11.52
N ILE A 127 -0.80 -11.55 -11.39
CA ILE A 127 -1.91 -10.96 -10.65
C ILE A 127 -3.17 -11.06 -11.51
N PRO A 128 -4.28 -11.65 -11.01
CA PRO A 128 -5.50 -11.77 -11.79
C PRO A 128 -6.05 -10.39 -12.21
N ARG A 129 -6.47 -10.25 -13.47
CA ARG A 129 -7.24 -9.09 -13.94
C ARG A 129 -8.71 -9.49 -13.99
N ILE A 130 -9.54 -8.75 -13.27
CA ILE A 130 -10.98 -8.95 -13.22
C ILE A 130 -11.60 -7.77 -13.95
N MET A 131 -12.35 -8.07 -15.01
CA MET A 131 -13.15 -7.06 -15.69
C MET A 131 -14.32 -6.69 -14.80
N VAL A 132 -14.53 -5.40 -14.60
CA VAL A 132 -15.66 -4.84 -13.85
C VAL A 132 -16.51 -4.03 -14.83
N GLU A 133 -17.83 -4.10 -14.70
CA GLU A 133 -18.80 -3.35 -15.50
C GLU A 133 -18.96 -1.91 -14.98
#